data_AF-A0A6H9KRR3-F1
#
_entry.id   AF-A0A6H9KRR3-F1
#
_cell.length_a   1.000
_cell.length_b   1.000
_cell.length_c   1.000
_cell.angle_alpha   90.00
_cell.angle_beta   90.00
_cell.angle_gamma   90.00
#
_symmetry.space_group_name_H-M   'P 1'
#
loop_
_entity.id
_entity.type
_entity.pdbx_description
1 polymer ?
#
loop_
_entity_poly.entity_id
_entity_poly.type
_entity_poly.pdbx_seq_one_letter_code
_entity_poly.pdbx_strand_id
1 'polypeptide(L)'
;MKLSKNYSAILILAIFVSFLQAATPNWSIDFEKKIKWEKLTSTGHLVVSTDGGLYGINPDDGSIAWKMEEIKKLNEEMFELIPFTPYAIVNTGKGLFSVLNRMTVINVADGKEIWSSDELDINSSMGQFILPEMNALFIYGTNSKGKTKVTVVEVDTGKLIWEDVDFFKKRNAVVFPMTKVKQTIVGNQEPLFDTPETMITFLDNKGLRKHNAKTGELIWDCEFKKTHAPALLRGYSPMFFDGENKVVYVPSLNKIIAVKTDDGAKVWKKSEKLKGMVQQIALTPQGLLVKTGGGSDGKSGKPSIVLLNTETGKKAWKKEFKKLKNSTNFVVKDDKVLVYSDKKIYSINLSDGKYEEVAKKLKFKGGEYPYGLTLREDGLFLQSSQNLMLLDFNGEQKFHSHFKAPGSSMFAKIASTAAIMAVNAMSVASAHSRAQTNAYNNGGRGSAEYSLINSNPYISKRFKASKDAANFTYILTEVKNDDEKGPGIVKVNKITGEKEKGIVLGEKEPVYEIDEIDGRIFFKSDKKQIQCFKF
;
A
#
# COMPACT_ATOMS: atom_id res chain seq x y z
N MET A 1 -48.20 20.12 73.03
CA MET A 1 -48.44 19.77 71.62
C MET A 1 -47.26 20.31 70.82
N LYS A 2 -46.39 19.41 70.30
CA LYS A 2 -45.16 19.74 69.58
C LYS A 2 -45.48 20.19 68.16
N LEU A 3 -44.85 21.26 67.67
CA LEU A 3 -44.74 21.58 66.25
C LEU A 3 -43.26 21.87 65.93
N SER A 4 -42.62 20.90 65.29
CA SER A 4 -41.24 20.93 64.83
C SER A 4 -41.12 21.70 63.51
N LYS A 5 -40.20 22.68 63.43
CA LYS A 5 -39.78 23.29 62.18
C LYS A 5 -38.72 22.42 61.51
N ASN A 6 -39.06 21.79 60.39
CA ASN A 6 -38.08 21.15 59.50
C ASN A 6 -37.62 22.19 58.46
N TYR A 7 -36.34 22.57 58.51
CA TYR A 7 -35.67 23.24 57.40
C TYR A 7 -35.13 22.16 56.45
N SER A 8 -35.75 22.02 55.28
CA SER A 8 -35.16 21.22 54.18
C SER A 8 -34.22 22.12 53.39
N ALA A 9 -32.90 21.87 53.50
CA ALA A 9 -31.91 22.44 52.60
C ALA A 9 -31.93 21.65 51.29
N ILE A 10 -32.35 22.30 50.19
CA ILE A 10 -32.24 21.75 48.84
C ILE A 10 -30.80 21.94 48.39
N LEU A 11 -30.03 20.85 48.38
CA LEU A 11 -28.71 20.79 47.76
C LEU A 11 -28.90 20.63 46.25
N ILE A 12 -28.74 21.71 45.49
CA ILE A 12 -28.70 21.64 44.02
C ILE A 12 -27.36 21.04 43.62
N LEU A 13 -27.36 19.75 43.31
CA LEU A 13 -26.22 19.05 42.72
C LEU A 13 -26.06 19.54 41.26
N ALA A 14 -25.16 20.49 41.03
CA ALA A 14 -24.77 20.89 39.69
C ALA A 14 -24.03 19.72 39.02
N ILE A 15 -24.75 18.98 38.18
CA ILE A 15 -24.15 17.97 37.30
C ILE A 15 -23.38 18.74 36.22
N PHE A 16 -22.07 18.88 36.39
CA PHE A 16 -21.18 19.25 35.29
C PHE A 16 -21.15 18.08 34.30
N VAL A 17 -22.00 18.14 33.29
CA VAL A 17 -21.83 17.33 32.08
C VAL A 17 -20.61 17.92 31.37
N SER A 18 -19.45 17.30 31.54
CA SER A 18 -18.30 17.56 30.70
C SER A 18 -18.67 17.17 29.28
N PHE A 19 -19.04 18.14 28.44
CA PHE A 19 -19.16 17.90 27.02
C PHE A 19 -17.79 17.44 26.50
N LEU A 20 -17.76 16.37 25.70
CA LEU A 20 -16.58 16.06 24.90
C LEU A 20 -16.39 17.22 23.92
N GLN A 21 -15.49 18.13 24.24
CA GLN A 21 -15.12 19.21 23.33
C GLN A 21 -14.11 18.64 22.33
N ALA A 22 -14.49 18.63 21.05
CA ALA A 22 -13.60 18.27 19.96
C ALA A 22 -12.61 19.41 19.69
N ALA A 23 -11.46 19.08 19.11
CA ALA A 23 -10.47 20.08 18.71
C ALA A 23 -11.12 21.15 17.81
N THR A 24 -10.61 22.37 17.86
CA THR A 24 -11.01 23.40 16.89
C THR A 24 -10.38 23.07 15.53
N PRO A 25 -11.18 22.87 14.47
CA PRO A 25 -10.64 22.59 13.15
C PRO A 25 -9.91 23.82 12.58
N ASN A 26 -8.85 23.58 11.80
CA ASN A 26 -8.17 24.61 11.04
C ASN A 26 -9.09 25.21 9.98
N TRP A 27 -9.93 24.37 9.36
CA TRP A 27 -11.03 24.77 8.52
C TRP A 27 -12.10 23.68 8.50
N SER A 28 -13.33 24.07 8.15
CA SER A 28 -14.45 23.17 7.93
C SER A 28 -15.14 23.53 6.62
N ILE A 29 -15.64 22.52 5.92
CA ILE A 29 -16.46 22.71 4.73
C ILE A 29 -17.75 21.90 4.82
N ASP A 30 -18.87 22.56 4.51
CA ASP A 30 -20.19 21.95 4.42
C ASP A 30 -20.59 21.77 2.95
N PHE A 31 -21.00 20.54 2.62
CA PHE A 31 -21.51 20.18 1.31
C PHE A 31 -23.04 20.23 1.31
N GLU A 32 -23.62 20.72 0.21
CA GLU A 32 -25.09 20.72 0.05
C GLU A 32 -25.70 19.32 0.12
N LYS A 33 -24.97 18.32 -0.38
CA LYS A 33 -25.39 16.92 -0.52
C LYS A 33 -24.47 16.00 0.29
N LYS A 34 -24.99 14.81 0.63
CA LYS A 34 -24.30 13.85 1.50
C LYS A 34 -22.99 13.36 0.86
N ILE A 35 -21.92 13.31 1.66
CA ILE A 35 -20.61 12.75 1.32
C ILE A 35 -20.69 11.22 1.25
N LYS A 36 -20.07 10.65 0.22
CA LYS A 36 -19.89 9.21 0.02
C LYS A 36 -18.56 8.73 0.56
N TRP A 37 -17.48 9.40 0.16
CA TRP A 37 -16.11 9.11 0.54
C TRP A 37 -15.25 10.35 0.29
N GLU A 38 -14.09 10.38 0.94
CA GLU A 38 -13.02 11.34 0.76
C GLU A 38 -11.72 10.58 0.46
N LYS A 39 -10.81 11.19 -0.30
CA LYS A 39 -9.54 10.56 -0.67
C LYS A 39 -8.42 11.61 -0.73
N LEU A 40 -7.38 11.42 0.07
CA LEU A 40 -6.17 12.23 -0.05
C LEU A 40 -5.40 11.84 -1.32
N THR A 41 -4.98 12.84 -2.09
CA THR A 41 -4.25 12.64 -3.35
C THR A 41 -2.74 12.80 -3.17
N SER A 42 -1.98 12.34 -4.16
CA SER A 42 -0.52 12.54 -4.23
C SER A 42 -0.10 14.01 -4.19
N THR A 43 -0.98 14.92 -4.63
CA THR A 43 -0.75 16.37 -4.65
C THR A 43 -1.09 17.08 -3.33
N GLY A 44 -1.67 16.37 -2.36
CA GLY A 44 -2.15 16.93 -1.10
C GLY A 44 -3.60 17.42 -1.14
N HIS A 45 -4.19 17.63 -2.32
CA HIS A 45 -5.62 17.93 -2.45
C HIS A 45 -6.46 16.76 -1.97
N LEU A 46 -7.61 17.07 -1.39
CA LEU A 46 -8.62 16.07 -1.00
C LEU A 46 -9.67 15.98 -2.10
N VAL A 47 -9.94 14.78 -2.61
CA VAL A 47 -11.05 14.53 -3.52
C VAL A 47 -12.24 13.99 -2.74
N VAL A 48 -13.41 14.58 -2.93
CA VAL A 48 -14.63 14.26 -2.18
C VAL A 48 -15.75 13.93 -3.15
N SER A 49 -16.31 12.73 -3.03
CA SER A 49 -17.53 12.33 -3.76
C SER A 49 -18.75 12.58 -2.89
N THR A 50 -19.78 13.20 -3.47
CA THR A 50 -21.06 13.45 -2.81
C THR A 50 -22.22 12.93 -3.65
N ASP A 51 -23.44 12.95 -3.08
CA ASP A 51 -24.68 12.75 -3.83
C ASP A 51 -24.91 13.80 -4.93
N GLY A 52 -24.17 14.93 -4.93
CA GLY A 52 -24.35 16.06 -5.85
C GLY A 52 -23.21 16.30 -6.85
N GLY A 53 -22.05 15.66 -6.71
CA GLY A 53 -20.89 15.87 -7.58
C GLY A 53 -19.59 15.34 -6.99
N LEU A 54 -18.50 15.48 -7.74
CA LEU A 54 -17.11 15.22 -7.33
C LEU A 54 -16.39 16.56 -7.14
N TYR A 55 -15.64 16.69 -6.06
CA TYR A 55 -15.03 17.95 -5.63
C TYR A 55 -13.54 17.77 -5.37
N GLY A 56 -12.73 18.75 -5.74
CA GLY A 56 -11.38 18.92 -5.26
C GLY A 56 -11.34 20.02 -4.22
N ILE A 57 -10.78 19.72 -3.05
CA ILE A 57 -10.69 20.64 -1.93
C ILE A 57 -9.23 21.05 -1.73
N ASN A 58 -9.01 22.36 -1.65
CA ASN A 58 -7.72 22.93 -1.30
C ASN A 58 -7.38 22.54 0.14
N PRO A 59 -6.23 21.89 0.38
CA PRO A 59 -5.95 21.34 1.69
C PRO A 59 -5.57 22.42 2.72
N ASP A 60 -5.19 23.61 2.27
CA ASP A 60 -4.71 24.71 3.12
C ASP A 60 -5.85 25.48 3.80
N ASP A 61 -6.96 25.71 3.11
CA ASP A 61 -8.06 26.57 3.57
C ASP A 61 -9.46 25.94 3.46
N GLY A 62 -9.56 24.72 2.90
CA GLY A 62 -10.83 24.02 2.73
C GLY A 62 -11.70 24.55 1.60
N SER A 63 -11.23 25.50 0.81
CA SER A 63 -11.97 26.03 -0.34
C SER A 63 -12.12 24.98 -1.45
N ILE A 64 -13.23 25.06 -2.20
CA ILE A 64 -13.45 24.20 -3.36
C ILE A 64 -12.53 24.68 -4.49
N ALA A 65 -11.50 23.89 -4.82
CA ALA A 65 -10.60 24.16 -5.94
C ALA A 65 -11.30 23.96 -7.29
N TRP A 66 -12.09 22.89 -7.38
CA TRP A 66 -12.85 22.52 -8.57
C TRP A 66 -14.04 21.62 -8.22
N LYS A 67 -15.01 21.56 -9.13
CA LYS A 67 -16.26 20.80 -8.97
C LYS A 67 -16.69 20.21 -10.32
N MET A 68 -17.04 18.92 -10.32
CA MET A 68 -17.66 18.19 -11.42
C MET A 68 -19.07 17.77 -11.00
N GLU A 69 -20.07 18.55 -11.39
CA GLU A 69 -21.47 18.33 -11.00
C GLU A 69 -22.11 17.13 -11.73
N GLU A 70 -21.59 16.79 -12.89
CA GLU A 70 -22.03 15.67 -13.72
C GLU A 70 -21.66 14.31 -13.10
N ILE A 71 -20.61 14.25 -12.27
CA ILE A 71 -20.13 13.03 -11.62
C ILE A 71 -20.74 12.91 -10.21
N LYS A 72 -22.01 12.50 -10.15
CA LYS A 72 -22.75 12.34 -8.89
C LYS A 72 -22.64 10.92 -8.35
N LYS A 73 -22.58 10.77 -7.02
CA LYS A 73 -22.65 9.46 -6.34
C LYS A 73 -21.58 8.47 -6.81
N LEU A 74 -20.40 8.96 -7.17
CA LEU A 74 -19.31 8.10 -7.61
C LEU A 74 -18.94 7.12 -6.49
N ASN A 75 -18.87 5.82 -6.79
CA ASN A 75 -18.36 4.82 -5.85
C ASN A 75 -16.83 4.96 -5.73
N GLU A 76 -16.26 4.71 -4.54
CA GLU A 76 -14.81 4.88 -4.32
C GLU A 76 -14.00 3.99 -5.27
N GLU A 77 -14.46 2.77 -5.52
CA GLU A 77 -13.86 1.81 -6.46
C GLU A 77 -13.81 2.28 -7.93
N MET A 78 -14.50 3.38 -8.27
CA MET A 78 -14.47 3.98 -9.60
C MET A 78 -13.48 5.15 -9.70
N PHE A 79 -12.83 5.51 -8.60
CA PHE A 79 -11.79 6.53 -8.52
C PHE A 79 -10.46 5.87 -8.17
N GLU A 80 -9.44 6.08 -8.98
CA GLU A 80 -8.11 5.51 -8.74
C GLU A 80 -7.03 6.56 -8.98
N LEU A 81 -6.16 6.77 -8.00
CA LEU A 81 -4.99 7.61 -8.19
C LEU A 81 -3.98 6.90 -9.09
N ILE A 82 -3.42 7.61 -10.08
CA ILE A 82 -2.30 7.10 -10.86
C ILE A 82 -1.02 7.38 -10.04
N PRO A 83 -0.32 6.35 -9.53
CA PRO A 83 0.85 6.54 -8.68
C PRO A 83 1.91 7.43 -9.34
N PHE A 84 2.60 8.25 -8.54
CA PHE A 84 3.68 9.14 -8.99
C PHE A 84 3.27 10.26 -9.95
N THR A 85 1.97 10.47 -10.19
CA THR A 85 1.46 11.53 -11.07
C THR A 85 0.40 12.37 -10.35
N PRO A 86 0.06 13.57 -10.84
CA PRO A 86 -1.02 14.39 -10.27
C PRO A 86 -2.40 13.94 -10.76
N TYR A 87 -2.49 12.77 -11.38
CA TYR A 87 -3.69 12.34 -12.08
C TYR A 87 -4.46 11.26 -11.33
N ALA A 88 -5.75 11.23 -11.60
CA ALA A 88 -6.62 10.15 -11.21
C ALA A 88 -7.46 9.68 -12.39
N ILE A 89 -7.83 8.40 -12.35
CA ILE A 89 -8.80 7.79 -13.24
C ILE A 89 -10.16 7.86 -12.57
N VAL A 90 -11.14 8.38 -13.31
CA VAL A 90 -12.55 8.38 -12.95
C VAL A 90 -13.30 7.52 -13.97
N ASN A 91 -13.88 6.42 -13.50
CA ASN A 91 -14.71 5.54 -14.31
C ASN A 91 -16.19 5.90 -14.13
N THR A 92 -16.85 6.35 -15.19
CA THR A 92 -18.29 6.72 -15.16
C THR A 92 -19.12 5.84 -16.09
N GLY A 93 -20.35 5.52 -15.69
CA GLY A 93 -21.30 4.78 -16.52
C GLY A 93 -22.10 5.72 -17.43
N LYS A 94 -22.21 5.44 -18.74
CA LYS A 94 -23.03 6.25 -19.67
C LYS A 94 -24.53 5.86 -19.65
N GLY A 95 -25.31 6.29 -18.66
CA GLY A 95 -26.80 6.22 -18.70
C GLY A 95 -27.46 5.09 -17.90
N LEU A 96 -28.80 5.09 -17.84
CA LEU A 96 -29.65 4.32 -16.90
C LEU A 96 -29.50 2.78 -16.98
N PHE A 97 -28.85 2.26 -18.04
CA PHE A 97 -28.65 0.83 -18.32
C PHE A 97 -27.21 0.46 -18.70
N SER A 98 -26.24 1.35 -18.51
CA SER A 98 -24.97 1.23 -19.24
C SER A 98 -23.89 0.40 -18.55
N VAL A 99 -23.43 -0.58 -19.32
CA VAL A 99 -22.24 -1.43 -19.10
C VAL A 99 -20.95 -0.72 -19.57
N LEU A 100 -21.07 0.47 -20.20
CA LEU A 100 -19.93 1.25 -20.67
C LEU A 100 -19.35 2.08 -19.54
N ASN A 101 -18.16 1.71 -19.07
CA ASN A 101 -17.38 2.54 -18.15
C ASN A 101 -16.48 3.46 -19.00
N ARG A 102 -16.89 4.72 -19.20
CA ARG A 102 -15.98 5.76 -19.73
C ARG A 102 -14.89 5.97 -18.70
N MET A 103 -13.65 5.69 -19.09
CA MET A 103 -12.47 5.99 -18.29
C MET A 103 -12.03 7.42 -18.61
N THR A 104 -11.90 8.27 -17.60
CA THR A 104 -11.49 9.66 -17.75
C THR A 104 -10.27 9.90 -16.86
N VAL A 105 -9.18 10.43 -17.41
CA VAL A 105 -8.03 10.87 -16.62
C VAL A 105 -8.19 12.34 -16.31
N ILE A 106 -8.13 12.70 -15.03
CA ILE A 106 -8.25 14.07 -14.56
C ILE A 106 -7.01 14.46 -13.76
N ASN A 107 -6.64 15.73 -13.78
CA ASN A 107 -5.70 16.28 -12.81
C ASN A 107 -6.43 16.59 -11.51
N VAL A 108 -5.96 16.01 -10.41
CA VAL A 108 -6.63 16.13 -9.10
C VAL A 108 -6.43 17.50 -8.44
N ALA A 109 -5.48 18.31 -8.93
CA ALA A 109 -5.22 19.64 -8.39
C ALA A 109 -6.19 20.69 -8.94
N ASP A 110 -6.52 20.63 -10.24
CA ASP A 110 -7.34 21.64 -10.94
C ASP A 110 -8.66 21.08 -11.52
N GLY A 111 -8.87 19.77 -11.45
CA GLY A 111 -10.08 19.11 -11.96
C GLY A 111 -10.13 19.06 -13.48
N LYS A 112 -9.05 19.40 -14.19
CA LYS A 112 -9.05 19.38 -15.64
C LYS A 112 -9.06 17.94 -16.16
N GLU A 113 -9.98 17.64 -17.07
CA GLU A 113 -9.92 16.42 -17.88
C GLU A 113 -8.67 16.50 -18.78
N ILE A 114 -7.81 15.49 -18.67
CA ILE A 114 -6.59 15.36 -19.47
C ILE A 114 -6.91 14.62 -20.76
N TRP A 115 -7.60 13.49 -20.65
CA TRP A 115 -8.11 12.70 -21.76
C TRP A 115 -9.14 11.68 -21.28
N SER A 116 -9.89 11.09 -22.23
CA SER A 116 -10.84 10.01 -21.96
C SER A 116 -10.62 8.82 -22.89
N SER A 117 -11.20 7.68 -22.54
CA SER A 117 -11.16 6.49 -23.37
C SER A 117 -12.13 6.52 -24.56
N ASP A 118 -12.78 7.65 -24.85
CA ASP A 118 -13.78 7.76 -25.92
C ASP A 118 -13.15 7.49 -27.30
N GLU A 119 -11.88 7.85 -27.51
CA GLU A 119 -11.15 7.65 -28.76
C GLU A 119 -10.33 6.35 -28.81
N LEU A 120 -10.32 5.58 -27.71
CA LEU A 120 -9.45 4.40 -27.56
C LEU A 120 -10.15 3.07 -27.85
N ASP A 121 -11.42 3.07 -28.29
CA ASP A 121 -12.25 1.86 -28.43
C ASP A 121 -12.18 0.94 -27.19
N ILE A 122 -12.27 1.52 -25.98
CA ILE A 122 -12.35 0.80 -24.71
C ILE A 122 -13.78 0.88 -24.20
N ASN A 123 -14.49 -0.24 -24.31
CA ASN A 123 -15.88 -0.41 -23.88
C ASN A 123 -15.99 -0.61 -22.37
N SER A 124 -15.07 -1.39 -21.78
CA SER A 124 -14.98 -1.57 -20.33
C SER A 124 -13.53 -1.73 -19.92
N SER A 125 -13.04 -0.83 -19.06
CA SER A 125 -11.77 -1.04 -18.37
C SER A 125 -11.91 -2.17 -17.33
N MET A 126 -10.93 -3.06 -17.32
CA MET A 126 -10.74 -4.15 -16.36
C MET A 126 -9.40 -3.96 -15.62
N GLY A 127 -9.00 -2.72 -15.40
CA GLY A 127 -7.82 -2.36 -14.62
C GLY A 127 -6.61 -1.99 -15.48
N GLN A 128 -5.63 -1.37 -14.81
CA GLN A 128 -4.47 -0.79 -15.44
C GLN A 128 -3.23 -0.89 -14.56
N PHE A 129 -2.06 -0.77 -15.17
CA PHE A 129 -0.78 -0.55 -14.49
C PHE A 129 -0.12 0.70 -15.05
N ILE A 130 0.55 1.46 -14.19
CA ILE A 130 1.51 2.46 -14.67
C ILE A 130 2.76 1.73 -15.20
N LEU A 131 3.31 2.23 -16.30
CA LEU A 131 4.60 1.86 -16.87
C LEU A 131 5.56 3.04 -16.68
N PRO A 132 6.29 3.12 -15.54
CA PRO A 132 7.04 4.32 -15.19
C PRO A 132 8.11 4.70 -16.22
N GLU A 133 8.82 3.72 -16.78
CA GLU A 133 9.86 3.91 -17.80
C GLU A 133 9.37 4.59 -19.08
N MET A 134 8.06 4.54 -19.33
CA MET A 134 7.43 5.10 -20.53
C MET A 134 6.52 6.29 -20.21
N ASN A 135 6.30 6.61 -18.93
CA ASN A 135 5.21 7.48 -18.49
C ASN A 135 3.87 7.12 -19.17
N ALA A 136 3.54 5.83 -19.17
CA ALA A 136 2.41 5.27 -19.90
C ALA A 136 1.47 4.47 -18.99
N LEU A 137 0.21 4.32 -19.39
CA LEU A 137 -0.73 3.39 -18.78
C LEU A 137 -0.86 2.14 -19.63
N PHE A 138 -0.64 0.97 -19.03
CA PHE A 138 -1.04 -0.32 -19.56
C PHE A 138 -2.47 -0.60 -19.12
N ILE A 139 -3.43 -0.57 -20.05
CA ILE A 139 -4.86 -0.74 -19.75
C ILE A 139 -5.31 -2.08 -20.31
N TYR A 140 -5.92 -2.92 -19.47
CA TYR A 140 -6.60 -4.13 -19.91
C TYR A 140 -8.11 -3.91 -19.87
N GLY A 141 -8.81 -4.24 -20.93
CA GLY A 141 -10.25 -4.05 -21.01
C GLY A 141 -10.87 -4.81 -22.17
N THR A 142 -12.14 -4.50 -22.45
CA THR A 142 -12.82 -4.97 -23.66
C THR A 142 -13.03 -3.82 -24.63
N ASN A 143 -13.03 -4.12 -25.92
CA ASN A 143 -13.42 -3.18 -26.97
C ASN A 143 -14.93 -3.18 -27.23
N SER A 144 -15.40 -2.31 -28.13
CA SER A 144 -16.83 -2.21 -28.50
C SER A 144 -17.45 -3.51 -29.01
N LYS A 145 -16.63 -4.47 -29.49
CA LYS A 145 -17.04 -5.81 -29.93
C LYS A 145 -17.02 -6.85 -28.81
N GLY A 146 -16.72 -6.45 -27.57
CA GLY A 146 -16.61 -7.33 -26.41
C GLY A 146 -15.34 -8.20 -26.39
N LYS A 147 -14.38 -7.99 -27.31
CA LYS A 147 -13.09 -8.68 -27.29
C LYS A 147 -12.17 -8.02 -26.29
N THR A 148 -11.46 -8.84 -25.51
CA THR A 148 -10.42 -8.34 -24.59
C THR A 148 -9.26 -7.76 -25.39
N LYS A 149 -8.67 -6.66 -24.91
CA LYS A 149 -7.48 -6.06 -25.48
C LYS A 149 -6.61 -5.43 -24.40
N VAL A 150 -5.35 -5.22 -24.77
CA VAL A 150 -4.45 -4.31 -24.07
C VAL A 150 -4.32 -3.04 -24.90
N THR A 151 -4.39 -1.89 -24.24
CA THR A 151 -4.13 -0.58 -24.84
C THR A 151 -3.09 0.13 -23.99
N VAL A 152 -2.05 0.66 -24.63
CA VAL A 152 -1.01 1.44 -23.97
C VAL A 152 -1.03 2.87 -24.48
N VAL A 153 -1.14 3.82 -23.57
CA VAL A 153 -1.24 5.26 -23.86
C VAL A 153 -0.27 6.06 -23.01
N GLU A 154 0.19 7.20 -23.52
CA GLU A 154 0.89 8.22 -22.72
C GLU A 154 -0.04 8.73 -21.60
N VAL A 155 0.47 8.81 -20.37
CA VAL A 155 -0.33 9.23 -19.20
C VAL A 155 -0.80 10.68 -19.35
N ASP A 156 0.05 11.57 -19.84
CA ASP A 156 -0.21 13.02 -19.90
C ASP A 156 -1.14 13.45 -21.04
N THR A 157 -1.27 12.64 -22.09
CA THR A 157 -1.95 13.05 -23.32
C THR A 157 -3.03 12.08 -23.77
N GLY A 158 -3.02 10.85 -23.28
CA GLY A 158 -3.91 9.78 -23.74
C GLY A 158 -3.55 9.27 -25.14
N LYS A 159 -2.46 9.77 -25.72
CA LYS A 159 -2.02 9.37 -27.06
C LYS A 159 -1.70 7.88 -27.08
N LEU A 160 -2.30 7.17 -28.03
CA LEU A 160 -2.06 5.76 -28.28
C LEU A 160 -0.58 5.53 -28.61
N ILE A 161 0.05 4.63 -27.85
CA ILE A 161 1.38 4.10 -28.16
C ILE A 161 1.20 2.81 -28.96
N TRP A 162 0.44 1.85 -28.44
CA TRP A 162 0.05 0.63 -29.15
C TRP A 162 -1.17 -0.03 -28.51
N GLU A 163 -1.82 -0.92 -29.24
CA GLU A 163 -2.86 -1.81 -28.73
C GLU A 163 -2.74 -3.21 -29.32
N ASP A 164 -3.20 -4.22 -28.58
CA ASP A 164 -3.14 -5.62 -29.00
C ASP A 164 -4.34 -6.41 -28.44
N VAL A 165 -5.19 -6.90 -29.34
CA VAL A 165 -6.36 -7.76 -29.04
C VAL A 165 -5.97 -9.22 -28.79
N ASP A 166 -4.77 -9.61 -29.22
CA ASP A 166 -4.20 -10.94 -29.10
C ASP A 166 -3.01 -10.95 -28.13
N PHE A 167 -2.86 -9.91 -27.29
CA PHE A 167 -1.76 -9.78 -26.34
C PHE A 167 -1.57 -11.05 -25.51
N PHE A 168 -2.66 -11.73 -25.15
CA PHE A 168 -2.66 -12.96 -24.36
C PHE A 168 -2.56 -14.27 -25.19
N LYS A 169 -2.69 -14.25 -26.52
CA LYS A 169 -2.58 -15.43 -27.42
C LYS A 169 -3.24 -16.70 -26.87
N LYS A 170 -4.54 -16.64 -26.51
CA LYS A 170 -5.34 -17.71 -25.86
C LYS A 170 -5.01 -18.02 -24.39
N ARG A 171 -4.08 -17.30 -23.75
CA ARG A 171 -3.72 -17.40 -22.32
C ARG A 171 -4.53 -16.38 -21.53
N ASN A 172 -5.80 -16.65 -21.24
CA ASN A 172 -6.69 -15.71 -20.55
C ASN A 172 -5.98 -14.97 -19.38
N ALA A 173 -6.18 -13.66 -19.31
CA ALA A 173 -5.67 -12.86 -18.21
C ALA A 173 -6.24 -13.35 -16.87
N VAL A 174 -5.42 -13.29 -15.82
CA VAL A 174 -5.89 -13.49 -14.45
C VAL A 174 -6.49 -12.19 -13.97
N VAL A 175 -7.75 -12.25 -13.55
CA VAL A 175 -8.50 -11.11 -13.03
C VAL A 175 -9.08 -11.43 -11.66
N PHE A 176 -9.25 -10.40 -10.85
CA PHE A 176 -9.79 -10.45 -9.49
C PHE A 176 -11.15 -9.75 -9.42
N PRO A 177 -12.08 -10.23 -8.58
CA PRO A 177 -13.31 -9.49 -8.33
C PRO A 177 -12.98 -8.18 -7.60
N MET A 178 -13.33 -7.05 -8.22
CA MET A 178 -13.32 -5.75 -7.56
C MET A 178 -14.65 -5.51 -6.84
N THR A 179 -15.74 -5.93 -7.49
CA THR A 179 -17.09 -5.99 -6.91
C THR A 179 -17.73 -7.32 -7.28
N LYS A 180 -19.01 -7.53 -6.95
CA LYS A 180 -19.76 -8.71 -7.40
C LYS A 180 -19.83 -8.83 -8.94
N VAL A 181 -19.65 -7.73 -9.67
CA VAL A 181 -19.87 -7.66 -11.12
C VAL A 181 -18.68 -7.10 -11.90
N LYS A 182 -17.70 -6.46 -11.23
CA LYS A 182 -16.51 -5.91 -11.87
C LYS A 182 -15.28 -6.76 -11.59
N GLN A 183 -14.44 -6.92 -12.60
CA GLN A 183 -13.18 -7.64 -12.54
C GLN A 183 -12.02 -6.70 -12.86
N THR A 184 -10.85 -6.96 -12.27
CA THR A 184 -9.64 -6.16 -12.48
C THR A 184 -8.38 -7.02 -12.59
N ILE A 185 -7.41 -6.61 -13.43
CA ILE A 185 -6.05 -7.16 -13.42
C ILE A 185 -5.21 -6.64 -12.25
N VAL A 186 -5.63 -5.55 -11.60
CA VAL A 186 -4.94 -4.96 -10.46
C VAL A 186 -4.88 -5.98 -9.33
N GLY A 187 -3.69 -6.10 -8.72
CA GLY A 187 -3.37 -7.13 -7.74
C GLY A 187 -2.55 -8.30 -8.30
N ASN A 188 -2.39 -8.43 -9.62
CA ASN A 188 -1.34 -9.27 -10.21
C ASN A 188 0.05 -8.67 -9.98
N GLN A 189 1.08 -9.34 -10.50
CA GLN A 189 2.42 -8.75 -10.62
C GLN A 189 2.38 -7.60 -11.63
N GLU A 190 2.92 -6.45 -11.24
CA GLU A 190 3.11 -5.30 -12.14
C GLU A 190 4.14 -5.66 -13.23
N PRO A 191 4.00 -5.14 -14.47
CA PRO A 191 5.01 -5.26 -15.51
C PRO A 191 6.39 -4.83 -15.02
N LEU A 192 7.37 -5.73 -15.13
CA LEU A 192 8.75 -5.50 -14.71
C LEU A 192 9.60 -5.07 -15.90
N PHE A 193 10.23 -3.90 -15.80
CA PHE A 193 11.20 -3.45 -16.80
C PHE A 193 12.57 -3.98 -16.41
N ASP A 194 13.16 -4.79 -17.29
CA ASP A 194 14.55 -5.23 -17.21
C ASP A 194 15.49 -4.31 -18.01
N THR A 195 14.93 -3.56 -18.96
CA THR A 195 15.54 -2.44 -19.69
C THR A 195 14.47 -1.37 -19.94
N PRO A 196 14.81 -0.12 -20.28
CA PRO A 196 13.82 0.89 -20.69
C PRO A 196 12.98 0.49 -21.91
N GLU A 197 13.47 -0.43 -22.75
CA GLU A 197 12.82 -0.85 -23.99
C GLU A 197 11.94 -2.10 -23.83
N THR A 198 12.03 -2.82 -22.72
CA THR A 198 11.38 -4.13 -22.56
C THR A 198 10.66 -4.29 -21.24
N MET A 199 9.51 -4.96 -21.30
CA MET A 199 8.72 -5.30 -20.11
C MET A 199 8.46 -6.80 -20.02
N ILE A 200 8.53 -7.34 -18.80
CA ILE A 200 8.24 -8.71 -18.45
C ILE A 200 6.91 -8.75 -17.70
N THR A 201 5.96 -9.53 -18.19
CA THR A 201 4.62 -9.67 -17.60
C THR A 201 4.38 -11.07 -17.06
N PHE A 202 3.59 -11.14 -15.97
CA PHE A 202 3.02 -12.40 -15.46
C PHE A 202 1.55 -12.22 -15.11
N LEU A 203 0.74 -12.02 -16.15
CA LEU A 203 -0.68 -11.71 -16.04
C LEU A 203 -1.59 -12.89 -16.38
N ASP A 204 -1.04 -14.10 -16.53
CA ASP A 204 -1.77 -15.33 -16.87
C ASP A 204 -1.35 -16.52 -16.00
N ASN A 205 -2.01 -17.66 -16.14
CA ASN A 205 -1.71 -18.88 -15.36
C ASN A 205 -0.67 -19.80 -16.02
N LYS A 206 0.12 -19.32 -16.98
CA LYS A 206 1.04 -20.16 -17.73
C LYS A 206 2.51 -19.78 -17.54
N GLY A 207 2.87 -18.53 -17.28
CA GLY A 207 4.28 -18.16 -17.07
C GLY A 207 4.62 -16.74 -17.49
N LEU A 208 5.91 -16.46 -17.63
CA LEU A 208 6.43 -15.14 -17.98
C LEU A 208 6.45 -14.92 -19.47
N ARG A 209 6.21 -13.67 -19.87
CA ARG A 209 6.40 -13.21 -21.24
C ARG A 209 7.12 -11.89 -21.24
N LYS A 210 8.10 -11.74 -22.14
CA LYS A 210 8.78 -10.47 -22.38
C LYS A 210 8.30 -9.86 -23.66
N HIS A 211 8.09 -8.56 -23.61
CA HIS A 211 7.58 -7.77 -24.70
C HIS A 211 8.48 -6.57 -24.96
N ASN A 212 8.53 -6.12 -26.21
CA ASN A 212 8.95 -4.77 -26.52
C ASN A 212 7.93 -3.82 -25.88
N ALA A 213 8.39 -2.93 -25.01
CA ALA A 213 7.50 -2.07 -24.24
C ALA A 213 6.81 -1.01 -25.12
N LYS A 214 7.44 -0.59 -26.22
CA LYS A 214 6.94 0.45 -27.15
C LYS A 214 6.04 -0.10 -28.26
N THR A 215 6.02 -1.40 -28.50
CA THR A 215 5.20 -2.01 -29.57
C THR A 215 4.25 -3.11 -29.07
N GLY A 216 4.45 -3.62 -27.85
CA GLY A 216 3.71 -4.77 -27.31
C GLY A 216 4.17 -6.13 -27.86
N GLU A 217 5.05 -6.14 -28.87
CA GLU A 217 5.52 -7.34 -29.56
C GLU A 217 6.16 -8.33 -28.58
N LEU A 218 5.73 -9.59 -28.65
CA LEU A 218 6.28 -10.68 -27.85
C LEU A 218 7.72 -10.99 -28.30
N ILE A 219 8.67 -10.84 -27.39
CA ILE A 219 10.09 -11.19 -27.60
C ILE A 219 10.32 -12.66 -27.25
N TRP A 220 9.91 -13.08 -26.06
CA TRP A 220 9.99 -14.48 -25.64
C TRP A 220 8.84 -14.86 -24.71
N ASP A 221 8.55 -16.16 -24.65
CA ASP A 221 7.53 -16.77 -23.80
C ASP A 221 8.14 -17.94 -23.02
N CYS A 222 8.18 -17.82 -21.70
CA CYS A 222 8.66 -18.85 -20.80
C CYS A 222 7.49 -19.49 -20.03
N GLU A 223 6.96 -20.58 -20.58
CA GLU A 223 5.90 -21.36 -19.92
C GLU A 223 6.40 -22.17 -18.71
N PHE A 224 5.57 -22.22 -17.68
CA PHE A 224 5.78 -22.95 -16.43
C PHE A 224 4.82 -24.13 -16.35
N LYS A 225 5.36 -25.29 -15.99
CA LYS A 225 4.53 -26.49 -15.74
C LYS A 225 3.76 -26.31 -14.43
N LYS A 226 2.42 -26.40 -14.50
CA LYS A 226 1.48 -26.31 -13.37
C LYS A 226 1.76 -25.07 -12.51
N THR A 227 1.23 -23.93 -12.94
CA THR A 227 1.34 -22.66 -12.22
C THR A 227 -0.01 -21.97 -12.15
N HIS A 228 -0.10 -20.96 -11.29
CA HIS A 228 -1.07 -19.88 -11.42
C HIS A 228 -0.30 -18.55 -11.40
N ALA A 229 -0.93 -17.43 -11.76
CA ALA A 229 -0.31 -16.11 -11.62
C ALA A 229 0.02 -15.84 -10.13
N PRO A 230 1.26 -15.48 -9.77
CA PRO A 230 1.68 -15.22 -8.40
C PRO A 230 1.24 -13.82 -7.96
N ALA A 231 -0.07 -13.59 -7.91
CA ALA A 231 -0.62 -12.28 -7.66
C ALA A 231 -0.27 -11.72 -6.27
N LEU A 232 0.11 -10.44 -6.21
CA LEU A 232 0.38 -9.71 -4.97
C LEU A 232 -0.84 -9.73 -4.03
N LEU A 233 -2.05 -9.62 -4.59
CA LEU A 233 -3.31 -9.70 -3.83
C LEU A 233 -3.50 -11.05 -3.12
N ARG A 234 -2.86 -12.12 -3.61
CA ARG A 234 -2.85 -13.44 -2.96
C ARG A 234 -1.75 -13.59 -1.92
N GLY A 235 -0.96 -12.54 -1.66
CA GLY A 235 0.14 -12.50 -0.69
C GLY A 235 1.48 -13.02 -1.23
N TYR A 236 1.64 -13.16 -2.55
CA TYR A 236 2.93 -13.50 -3.14
C TYR A 236 3.91 -12.34 -3.01
N SER A 237 5.20 -12.66 -2.88
CA SER A 237 6.28 -11.69 -3.07
C SER A 237 6.19 -11.04 -4.46
N PRO A 238 6.59 -9.77 -4.62
CA PRO A 238 6.95 -9.23 -5.92
C PRO A 238 8.02 -10.08 -6.61
N MET A 239 8.01 -10.10 -7.95
CA MET A 239 9.15 -10.58 -8.74
C MET A 239 10.38 -9.73 -8.44
N PHE A 240 11.54 -10.37 -8.38
CA PHE A 240 12.82 -9.71 -8.13
C PHE A 240 13.71 -9.79 -9.37
N PHE A 241 14.28 -8.66 -9.80
CA PHE A 241 15.22 -8.62 -10.91
C PHE A 241 16.65 -8.41 -10.39
N ASP A 242 17.51 -9.36 -10.71
CA ASP A 242 18.95 -9.24 -10.55
C ASP A 242 19.51 -8.66 -11.86
N GLY A 243 19.78 -7.35 -11.85
CA GLY A 243 20.29 -6.61 -13.00
C GLY A 243 21.72 -6.98 -13.38
N GLU A 244 22.54 -7.39 -12.40
CA GLU A 244 23.93 -7.79 -12.65
C GLU A 244 23.99 -9.09 -13.45
N ASN A 245 23.19 -10.09 -13.05
CA ASN A 245 23.15 -11.39 -13.72
C ASN A 245 22.05 -11.49 -14.79
N LYS A 246 21.26 -10.43 -14.98
CA LYS A 246 20.11 -10.38 -15.88
C LYS A 246 19.09 -11.50 -15.64
N VAL A 247 18.78 -11.78 -14.38
CA VAL A 247 17.87 -12.86 -13.96
C VAL A 247 16.65 -12.29 -13.26
N VAL A 248 15.46 -12.75 -13.63
CA VAL A 248 14.23 -12.51 -12.85
C VAL A 248 13.89 -13.74 -12.00
N TYR A 249 13.75 -13.53 -10.69
CA TYR A 249 13.28 -14.53 -9.73
C TYR A 249 11.79 -14.36 -9.49
N VAL A 250 11.04 -15.41 -9.83
CA VAL A 250 9.58 -15.37 -9.88
C VAL A 250 8.97 -16.39 -8.94
N PRO A 251 8.17 -15.94 -7.96
CA PRO A 251 7.32 -16.83 -7.18
C PRO A 251 6.38 -17.64 -8.06
N SER A 252 6.24 -18.93 -7.79
CA SER A 252 5.26 -19.78 -8.46
C SER A 252 4.85 -20.87 -7.47
N LEU A 253 3.61 -20.80 -6.95
CA LEU A 253 3.15 -21.70 -5.89
C LEU A 253 4.11 -21.70 -4.69
N ASN A 254 4.75 -22.83 -4.41
CA ASN A 254 5.69 -23.03 -3.32
C ASN A 254 7.14 -23.21 -3.83
N LYS A 255 7.50 -22.55 -4.92
CA LYS A 255 8.85 -22.55 -5.50
C LYS A 255 9.16 -21.18 -6.09
N ILE A 256 10.43 -20.99 -6.42
CA ILE A 256 10.90 -19.86 -7.23
C ILE A 256 11.36 -20.40 -8.57
N ILE A 257 11.11 -19.65 -9.64
CA ILE A 257 11.64 -19.91 -10.97
C ILE A 257 12.57 -18.76 -11.31
N ALA A 258 13.81 -19.07 -11.66
CA ALA A 258 14.80 -18.11 -12.14
C ALA A 258 14.84 -18.15 -13.66
N VAL A 259 14.65 -17.00 -14.31
CA VAL A 259 14.57 -16.87 -15.77
C VAL A 259 15.55 -15.80 -16.24
N LYS A 260 16.36 -16.11 -17.25
CA LYS A 260 17.21 -15.12 -17.92
C LYS A 260 16.35 -14.15 -18.70
N THR A 261 16.63 -12.87 -18.56
CA THR A 261 15.85 -11.81 -19.21
C THR A 261 16.19 -11.65 -20.69
N ASP A 262 17.38 -12.07 -21.12
CA ASP A 262 17.81 -11.99 -22.52
C ASP A 262 16.97 -12.89 -23.45
N ASP A 263 16.71 -14.15 -23.05
CA ASP A 263 16.11 -15.17 -23.92
C ASP A 263 14.94 -15.97 -23.29
N GLY A 264 14.60 -15.71 -22.03
CA GLY A 264 13.56 -16.45 -21.31
C GLY A 264 13.99 -17.86 -20.86
N ALA A 265 15.27 -18.21 -20.96
CA ALA A 265 15.76 -19.50 -20.52
C ALA A 265 15.70 -19.63 -18.99
N LYS A 266 15.25 -20.80 -18.51
CA LYS A 266 15.28 -21.11 -17.07
C LYS A 266 16.72 -21.35 -16.64
N VAL A 267 17.17 -20.60 -15.63
CA VAL A 267 18.52 -20.78 -15.04
C VAL A 267 18.61 -22.16 -14.38
N TRP A 268 17.56 -22.57 -13.67
CA TRP A 268 17.54 -23.82 -12.94
C TRP A 268 16.86 -24.93 -13.73
N LYS A 269 17.54 -26.08 -13.88
CA LYS A 269 16.94 -27.29 -14.45
C LYS A 269 15.69 -27.74 -13.66
N LYS A 270 15.72 -27.56 -12.34
CA LYS A 270 14.62 -27.91 -11.43
C LYS A 270 14.62 -26.96 -10.23
N SER A 271 13.50 -26.28 -10.01
CA SER A 271 13.30 -25.47 -8.82
C SER A 271 13.17 -26.32 -7.55
N GLU A 272 13.75 -25.83 -6.47
CA GLU A 272 13.57 -26.39 -5.14
C GLU A 272 12.12 -26.23 -4.66
N LYS A 273 11.58 -27.28 -4.04
CA LYS A 273 10.25 -27.24 -3.43
C LYS A 273 10.36 -26.63 -2.03
N LEU A 274 9.70 -25.49 -1.83
CA LEU A 274 9.66 -24.78 -0.56
C LEU A 274 8.46 -25.22 0.27
N LYS A 275 8.51 -24.88 1.57
CA LYS A 275 7.50 -25.31 2.54
C LYS A 275 6.17 -24.61 2.43
N GLY A 276 6.12 -23.43 1.82
CA GLY A 276 4.90 -22.65 1.67
C GLY A 276 5.00 -21.67 0.51
N MET A 277 3.98 -20.82 0.42
CA MET A 277 3.91 -19.75 -0.56
C MET A 277 5.05 -18.75 -0.34
N VAL A 278 5.69 -18.28 -1.40
CA VAL A 278 6.78 -17.30 -1.31
C VAL A 278 6.20 -15.92 -1.01
N GLN A 279 6.51 -15.38 0.17
CA GLN A 279 5.96 -14.12 0.67
C GLN A 279 6.99 -12.98 0.70
N GLN A 280 8.28 -13.30 0.71
CA GLN A 280 9.35 -12.30 0.65
C GLN A 280 10.59 -12.91 -0.01
N ILE A 281 11.25 -12.14 -0.87
CA ILE A 281 12.52 -12.48 -1.50
C ILE A 281 13.49 -11.31 -1.26
N ALA A 282 14.76 -11.63 -1.03
CA ALA A 282 15.86 -10.66 -1.10
C ALA A 282 17.09 -11.33 -1.72
N LEU A 283 17.75 -10.65 -2.66
CA LEU A 283 19.08 -11.06 -3.10
C LEU A 283 20.11 -10.62 -2.07
N THR A 284 21.04 -11.51 -1.75
CA THR A 284 22.14 -11.25 -0.82
C THR A 284 23.45 -11.73 -1.46
N PRO A 285 24.62 -11.29 -0.97
CA PRO A 285 25.91 -11.79 -1.47
C PRO A 285 26.07 -13.31 -1.40
N GLN A 286 25.27 -14.00 -0.58
CA GLN A 286 25.35 -15.44 -0.37
C GLN A 286 24.27 -16.23 -1.13
N GLY A 287 23.35 -15.53 -1.79
CA GLY A 287 22.29 -16.11 -2.59
C GLY A 287 20.93 -15.47 -2.36
N LEU A 288 19.89 -16.15 -2.83
CA LEU A 288 18.51 -15.67 -2.77
C LEU A 288 17.86 -16.08 -1.46
N LEU A 289 17.65 -15.12 -0.57
CA LEU A 289 16.96 -15.31 0.71
C LEU A 289 15.45 -15.28 0.48
N VAL A 290 14.76 -16.29 1.02
CA VAL A 290 13.33 -16.50 0.77
C VAL A 290 12.60 -16.74 2.08
N LYS A 291 11.56 -15.95 2.34
CA LYS A 291 10.56 -16.25 3.36
C LYS A 291 9.33 -16.87 2.70
N THR A 292 8.88 -17.98 3.25
CA THR A 292 7.59 -18.58 2.93
C THR A 292 6.57 -18.36 4.04
N GLY A 293 5.29 -18.46 3.69
CA GLY A 293 4.18 -18.49 4.64
C GLY A 293 3.01 -19.35 4.18
N GLY A 294 1.89 -19.24 4.90
CA GLY A 294 0.64 -19.88 4.51
C GLY A 294 0.01 -19.15 3.33
N GLY A 295 -0.61 -19.90 2.42
CA GLY A 295 -1.45 -19.34 1.35
C GLY A 295 -2.69 -18.63 1.91
N SER A 296 -3.35 -17.84 1.06
CA SER A 296 -4.60 -17.13 1.38
C SER A 296 -5.77 -18.04 1.78
N ASP A 297 -5.64 -19.35 1.57
CA ASP A 297 -6.61 -20.39 1.98
C ASP A 297 -6.45 -20.85 3.43
N GLY A 298 -5.42 -20.35 4.15
CA GLY A 298 -5.13 -20.69 5.54
C GLY A 298 -4.70 -22.15 5.78
N LYS A 299 -4.58 -22.97 4.74
CA LYS A 299 -4.33 -24.42 4.82
C LYS A 299 -3.05 -24.85 4.11
N SER A 300 -2.53 -24.04 3.19
CA SER A 300 -1.43 -24.43 2.32
C SER A 300 -0.09 -23.83 2.75
N GLY A 301 0.78 -24.65 3.33
CA GLY A 301 2.21 -24.34 3.51
C GLY A 301 2.64 -23.95 4.93
N LYS A 302 3.90 -24.21 5.27
CA LYS A 302 4.51 -23.85 6.57
C LYS A 302 5.46 -22.67 6.38
N PRO A 303 5.46 -21.67 7.29
CA PRO A 303 6.40 -20.58 7.20
C PRO A 303 7.83 -21.07 7.42
N SER A 304 8.75 -20.58 6.60
CA SER A 304 10.19 -20.86 6.72
C SER A 304 11.00 -19.71 6.14
N ILE A 305 12.25 -19.56 6.60
CA ILE A 305 13.27 -18.76 5.92
C ILE A 305 14.37 -19.70 5.44
N VAL A 306 14.75 -19.54 4.17
CA VAL A 306 15.75 -20.38 3.50
C VAL A 306 16.58 -19.54 2.55
N LEU A 307 17.86 -19.89 2.43
CA LEU A 307 18.77 -19.34 1.42
C LEU A 307 18.89 -20.32 0.26
N LEU A 308 18.70 -19.84 -0.97
CA LEU A 308 18.89 -20.61 -2.20
C LEU A 308 20.14 -20.12 -2.93
N ASN A 309 20.95 -21.04 -3.43
CA ASN A 309 22.03 -20.71 -4.36
C ASN A 309 21.42 -20.18 -5.67
N THR A 310 21.91 -19.03 -6.15
CA THR A 310 21.35 -18.31 -7.31
C THR A 310 21.61 -19.02 -8.63
N GLU A 311 22.70 -19.79 -8.74
CA GLU A 311 23.08 -20.54 -9.94
C GLU A 311 22.30 -21.86 -10.05
N THR A 312 22.14 -22.58 -8.94
CA THR A 312 21.57 -23.94 -8.98
C THR A 312 20.14 -24.02 -8.47
N GLY A 313 19.65 -23.02 -7.74
CA GLY A 313 18.32 -23.00 -7.12
C GLY A 313 18.15 -23.95 -5.94
N LYS A 314 19.23 -24.59 -5.47
CA LYS A 314 19.22 -25.52 -4.34
C LYS A 314 19.39 -24.76 -3.03
N LYS A 315 18.95 -25.36 -1.93
CA LYS A 315 19.16 -24.79 -0.59
C LYS A 315 20.66 -24.70 -0.30
N ALA A 316 21.12 -23.50 0.03
CA ALA A 316 22.48 -23.26 0.50
C ALA A 316 22.61 -23.65 1.99
N TRP A 317 21.57 -23.37 2.80
CA TRP A 317 21.54 -23.80 4.19
C TRP A 317 21.18 -25.27 4.33
N LYS A 318 21.86 -25.96 5.26
CA LYS A 318 21.53 -27.34 5.65
C LYS A 318 20.13 -27.47 6.26
N LYS A 319 19.70 -26.45 7.02
CA LYS A 319 18.38 -26.41 7.68
C LYS A 319 17.75 -25.04 7.50
N GLU A 320 16.50 -25.03 7.05
CA GLU A 320 15.67 -23.82 7.00
C GLU A 320 15.26 -23.39 8.42
N PHE A 321 15.17 -22.08 8.62
CA PHE A 321 14.64 -21.50 9.87
C PHE A 321 13.11 -21.58 9.87
N LYS A 322 12.51 -22.09 10.96
CA LYS A 322 11.07 -22.42 11.02
C LYS A 322 10.35 -21.81 12.23
N LYS A 323 11.06 -21.09 13.10
CA LYS A 323 10.46 -20.44 14.28
C LYS A 323 9.84 -19.11 13.84
N LEU A 324 8.69 -19.19 13.18
CA LEU A 324 8.04 -18.07 12.48
C LEU A 324 6.56 -17.88 12.85
N LYS A 325 6.16 -18.33 14.03
CA LYS A 325 4.83 -18.06 14.57
C LYS A 325 4.66 -16.56 14.80
N ASN A 326 3.56 -15.98 14.29
CA ASN A 326 3.26 -14.54 14.38
C ASN A 326 4.47 -13.67 13.98
N SER A 327 5.12 -14.03 12.87
CA SER A 327 6.36 -13.39 12.43
C SER A 327 6.13 -12.19 11.51
N THR A 328 6.98 -11.18 11.65
CA THR A 328 7.06 -10.03 10.75
C THR A 328 7.72 -10.43 9.42
N ASN A 329 7.87 -9.49 8.49
CA ASN A 329 8.91 -9.56 7.46
C ASN A 329 10.30 -9.77 8.10
N PHE A 330 11.26 -10.29 7.33
CA PHE A 330 12.66 -10.20 7.72
C PHE A 330 13.26 -8.88 7.24
N VAL A 331 14.35 -8.47 7.88
CA VAL A 331 15.29 -7.46 7.38
C VAL A 331 16.69 -8.06 7.31
N VAL A 332 17.53 -7.57 6.42
CA VAL A 332 18.93 -8.00 6.30
C VAL A 332 19.81 -6.83 6.73
N LYS A 333 20.72 -7.10 7.67
CA LYS A 333 21.75 -6.15 8.10
C LYS A 333 23.07 -6.91 8.12
N ASP A 334 24.03 -6.42 7.33
CA ASP A 334 25.35 -7.05 7.16
C ASP A 334 25.20 -8.53 6.75
N ASP A 335 25.78 -9.46 7.53
CA ASP A 335 25.70 -10.91 7.31
C ASP A 335 24.53 -11.58 8.05
N LYS A 336 23.59 -10.81 8.61
CA LYS A 336 22.49 -11.30 9.45
C LYS A 336 21.11 -11.05 8.84
N VAL A 337 20.24 -12.04 9.00
CA VAL A 337 18.80 -11.92 8.78
C VAL A 337 18.12 -11.77 10.12
N LEU A 338 17.42 -10.67 10.32
CA LEU A 338 16.70 -10.36 11.55
C LEU A 338 15.20 -10.52 11.32
N VAL A 339 14.52 -11.22 12.23
CA VAL A 339 13.07 -11.44 12.17
C VAL A 339 12.47 -11.50 13.56
N TYR A 340 11.34 -10.82 13.74
CA TYR A 340 10.51 -11.04 14.93
C TYR A 340 9.70 -12.32 14.76
N SER A 341 9.66 -13.17 15.79
CA SER A 341 8.69 -14.24 15.90
C SER A 341 8.42 -14.60 17.35
N ASP A 342 7.14 -14.65 17.71
CA ASP A 342 6.64 -15.08 19.02
C ASP A 342 7.44 -14.49 20.20
N LYS A 343 7.42 -13.15 20.31
CA LYS A 343 8.03 -12.38 21.41
C LYS A 343 9.55 -12.39 21.44
N LYS A 344 10.20 -12.70 20.32
CA LYS A 344 11.66 -12.75 20.18
C LYS A 344 12.11 -12.09 18.89
N ILE A 345 13.32 -11.53 18.88
CA ILE A 345 14.08 -11.27 17.66
C ILE A 345 15.09 -12.40 17.49
N TYR A 346 15.06 -13.02 16.32
CA TYR A 346 16.08 -13.95 15.90
C TYR A 346 17.07 -13.26 14.96
N SER A 347 18.36 -13.47 15.19
CA SER A 347 19.44 -13.14 14.27
C SER A 347 19.93 -14.44 13.65
N ILE A 348 19.80 -14.56 12.32
CA ILE A 348 20.17 -15.76 11.56
C ILE A 348 21.36 -15.42 10.69
N ASN A 349 22.45 -16.16 10.82
CA ASN A 349 23.65 -15.96 10.00
C ASN A 349 23.38 -16.40 8.55
N LEU A 350 23.68 -15.52 7.58
CA LEU A 350 23.52 -15.82 6.16
C LEU A 350 24.38 -17.00 5.69
N SER A 351 25.53 -17.26 6.32
CA SER A 351 26.47 -18.32 5.88
C SER A 351 25.98 -19.73 6.10
N ASP A 352 25.28 -19.99 7.20
CA ASP A 352 24.95 -21.36 7.58
C ASP A 352 23.53 -21.54 8.12
N GLY A 353 22.76 -20.46 8.25
CA GLY A 353 21.40 -20.47 8.79
C GLY A 353 21.36 -20.76 10.30
N LYS A 354 22.50 -20.80 11.00
CA LYS A 354 22.51 -20.82 12.47
C LYS A 354 21.96 -19.50 12.98
N TYR A 355 21.35 -19.55 14.15
CA TYR A 355 20.69 -18.38 14.70
C TYR A 355 20.87 -18.29 16.21
N GLU A 356 20.67 -17.08 16.70
CA GLU A 356 20.57 -16.76 18.11
C GLU A 356 19.33 -15.90 18.38
N GLU A 357 18.98 -15.78 19.66
CA GLU A 357 17.87 -14.94 20.12
C GLU A 357 18.45 -13.67 20.74
N VAL A 358 18.53 -12.60 19.95
CA VAL A 358 19.12 -11.31 20.38
C VAL A 358 18.18 -10.53 21.30
N ALA A 359 16.87 -10.71 21.17
CA ALA A 359 15.88 -10.17 22.10
C ALA A 359 14.85 -11.23 22.48
N LYS A 360 14.43 -11.24 23.75
CA LYS A 360 13.51 -12.24 24.32
C LYS A 360 12.42 -11.58 25.14
N LYS A 361 11.27 -12.28 25.25
CA LYS A 361 10.12 -11.87 26.08
C LYS A 361 9.56 -10.49 25.72
N LEU A 362 9.64 -10.10 24.45
CA LEU A 362 9.04 -8.87 23.94
C LEU A 362 7.51 -8.94 24.06
N LYS A 363 6.91 -8.10 24.90
CA LYS A 363 5.47 -8.14 25.18
C LYS A 363 4.77 -6.96 24.54
N PHE A 364 4.04 -7.22 23.46
CA PHE A 364 3.09 -6.26 22.91
C PHE A 364 1.81 -6.27 23.76
N LYS A 365 1.30 -5.09 24.09
CA LYS A 365 0.07 -4.92 24.88
C LYS A 365 -1.15 -5.10 23.99
N GLY A 366 -2.31 -5.36 24.59
CA GLY A 366 -3.57 -5.56 23.85
C GLY A 366 -3.70 -6.91 23.11
N GLY A 367 -2.79 -7.86 23.37
CA GLY A 367 -2.77 -9.14 22.65
C GLY A 367 -2.24 -9.04 21.21
N GLU A 368 -1.65 -7.89 20.86
CA GLU A 368 -1.12 -7.63 19.53
C GLU A 368 0.20 -8.37 19.27
N TYR A 369 0.52 -8.51 17.98
CA TYR A 369 1.84 -8.87 17.48
C TYR A 369 2.25 -7.81 16.46
N PRO A 370 3.54 -7.47 16.35
CA PRO A 370 4.01 -6.58 15.31
C PRO A 370 3.74 -7.19 13.94
N TYR A 371 3.23 -6.37 13.02
CA TYR A 371 3.08 -6.76 11.62
C TYR A 371 4.35 -6.45 10.81
N GLY A 372 5.17 -5.50 11.28
CA GLY A 372 6.37 -5.04 10.58
C GLY A 372 7.60 -4.95 11.48
N LEU A 373 8.75 -5.27 10.88
CA LEU A 373 10.09 -5.01 11.40
C LEU A 373 10.85 -4.16 10.37
N THR A 374 11.43 -3.04 10.80
CA THR A 374 12.24 -2.16 9.94
C THR A 374 13.55 -1.81 10.61
N LEU A 375 14.59 -1.58 9.81
CA LEU A 375 15.85 -1.02 10.29
C LEU A 375 15.70 0.50 10.43
N ARG A 376 16.20 1.04 11.53
CA ARG A 376 16.45 2.47 11.73
C ARG A 376 17.94 2.69 11.91
N GLU A 377 18.36 3.94 11.84
CA GLU A 377 19.76 4.35 12.06
C GLU A 377 20.33 3.76 13.36
N ASP A 378 19.50 3.71 14.40
CA ASP A 378 19.92 3.39 15.76
C ASP A 378 19.36 2.05 16.28
N GLY A 379 18.68 1.24 15.44
CA GLY A 379 18.14 -0.04 15.88
C GLY A 379 17.06 -0.71 15.03
N LEU A 380 16.27 -1.55 15.70
CA LEU A 380 15.20 -2.39 15.16
C LEU A 380 13.84 -1.87 15.59
N PHE A 381 13.06 -1.35 14.64
CA PHE A 381 11.74 -0.80 14.90
C PHE A 381 10.65 -1.81 14.57
N LEU A 382 9.86 -2.16 15.59
CA LEU A 382 8.70 -3.04 15.52
C LEU A 382 7.42 -2.23 15.67
N GLN A 383 6.44 -2.52 14.81
CA GLN A 383 5.16 -1.82 14.82
C GLN A 383 3.98 -2.78 14.73
N SER A 384 2.95 -2.50 15.53
CA SER A 384 1.59 -3.01 15.39
C SER A 384 0.60 -1.84 15.35
N SER A 385 -0.70 -2.15 15.34
CA SER A 385 -1.78 -1.14 15.33
C SER A 385 -1.71 -0.16 16.50
N GLN A 386 -1.33 -0.63 17.70
CA GLN A 386 -1.37 0.14 18.94
C GLN A 386 -0.05 0.14 19.72
N ASN A 387 0.98 -0.57 19.24
CA ASN A 387 2.29 -0.62 19.89
C ASN A 387 3.40 -0.21 18.93
N LEU A 388 4.34 0.58 19.45
CA LEU A 388 5.61 0.91 18.79
C LEU A 388 6.75 0.51 19.72
N MET A 389 7.75 -0.18 19.20
CA MET A 389 8.89 -0.62 19.99
C MET A 389 10.16 -0.44 19.19
N LEU A 390 11.16 0.22 19.78
CA LEU A 390 12.50 0.31 19.23
C LEU A 390 13.44 -0.47 20.13
N LEU A 391 14.19 -1.39 19.52
CA LEU A 391 15.31 -2.08 20.16
C LEU A 391 16.60 -1.53 19.57
N ASP A 392 17.68 -1.49 20.34
CA ASP A 392 19.01 -1.36 19.75
C ASP A 392 19.40 -2.64 18.96
N PHE A 393 20.55 -2.65 18.32
CA PHE A 393 21.00 -3.84 17.58
C PHE A 393 21.42 -5.03 18.46
N ASN A 394 21.63 -4.80 19.76
CA ASN A 394 21.89 -5.86 20.73
C ASN A 394 20.59 -6.48 21.29
N GLY A 395 19.44 -5.92 20.92
CA GLY A 395 18.12 -6.37 21.37
C GLY A 395 17.64 -5.74 22.68
N GLU A 396 18.35 -4.74 23.20
CA GLU A 396 17.91 -3.95 24.35
C GLU A 396 16.79 -2.98 23.92
N GLN A 397 15.73 -2.90 24.72
CA GLN A 397 14.60 -2.04 24.41
C GLN A 397 14.94 -0.58 24.73
N LYS A 398 15.00 0.26 23.68
CA LYS A 398 15.12 1.72 23.83
C LYS A 398 13.80 2.35 24.26
N PHE A 399 12.70 1.98 23.61
CA PHE A 399 11.36 2.36 24.06
C PHE A 399 10.30 1.31 23.69
N HIS A 400 9.18 1.34 24.40
CA HIS A 400 7.94 0.64 24.02
C HIS A 400 6.73 1.49 24.40
N SER A 401 6.10 2.06 23.39
CA SER A 401 4.89 2.87 23.52
C SER A 401 3.66 2.06 23.18
N HIS A 402 2.59 2.24 23.95
CA HIS A 402 1.31 1.63 23.71
C HIS A 402 0.20 2.64 23.89
N PHE A 403 -0.59 2.79 22.83
CA PHE A 403 -1.75 3.65 22.78
C PHE A 403 -2.96 2.72 22.84
N LYS A 404 -3.95 2.98 23.70
CA LYS A 404 -5.08 2.05 23.82
C LYS A 404 -6.12 2.43 22.77
N ALA A 405 -6.61 1.48 21.98
CA ALA A 405 -7.71 1.75 21.05
C ALA A 405 -8.95 2.27 21.82
N PRO A 406 -9.73 3.21 21.24
CA PRO A 406 -10.94 3.77 21.87
C PRO A 406 -12.12 2.78 21.83
N GLY A 407 -12.01 1.66 22.55
CA GLY A 407 -13.02 0.59 22.63
C GLY A 407 -12.54 -0.77 22.10
N SER A 408 -13.35 -1.83 22.32
CA SER A 408 -12.98 -3.22 22.04
C SER A 408 -13.26 -3.73 20.62
N SER A 409 -14.21 -3.13 19.88
CA SER A 409 -14.61 -3.56 18.51
C SER A 409 -13.66 -3.09 17.39
N MET A 410 -12.61 -2.34 17.72
CA MET A 410 -11.89 -1.49 16.77
C MET A 410 -10.67 -2.13 16.11
N PHE A 411 -10.24 -3.29 16.60
CA PHE A 411 -9.01 -3.94 16.14
C PHE A 411 -9.03 -4.26 14.64
N ALA A 412 -10.19 -4.66 14.09
CA ALA A 412 -10.32 -4.99 12.66
C ALA A 412 -10.24 -3.75 11.73
N LYS A 413 -10.85 -2.62 12.11
CA LYS A 413 -10.82 -1.37 11.33
C LYS A 413 -9.50 -0.60 11.46
N ILE A 414 -8.87 -0.61 12.63
CA ILE A 414 -7.52 -0.04 12.79
C ILE A 414 -6.51 -0.88 12.01
N ALA A 415 -6.62 -2.21 12.03
CA ALA A 415 -5.75 -3.05 11.22
C ALA A 415 -5.92 -2.77 9.71
N SER A 416 -7.13 -2.52 9.20
CA SER A 416 -7.33 -2.14 7.80
C SER A 416 -6.81 -0.74 7.48
N THR A 417 -7.04 0.24 8.35
CA THR A 417 -6.59 1.64 8.15
C THR A 417 -5.08 1.75 8.30
N ALA A 418 -4.49 1.12 9.31
CA ALA A 418 -3.05 1.02 9.48
C ALA A 418 -2.39 0.19 8.38
N ALA A 419 -3.07 -0.84 7.83
CA ALA A 419 -2.58 -1.55 6.64
C ALA A 419 -2.65 -0.67 5.38
N ILE A 420 -3.70 0.14 5.19
CA ILE A 420 -3.80 1.10 4.07
C ILE A 420 -2.76 2.22 4.22
N MET A 421 -2.60 2.79 5.43
CA MET A 421 -1.56 3.76 5.74
C MET A 421 -0.17 3.15 5.59
N ALA A 422 0.05 1.93 6.08
CA ALA A 422 1.30 1.21 5.83
C ALA A 422 1.49 0.96 4.35
N VAL A 423 0.47 0.63 3.55
CA VAL A 423 0.60 0.49 2.09
C VAL A 423 0.89 1.82 1.40
N ASN A 424 0.29 2.94 1.82
CA ASN A 424 0.53 4.27 1.24
C ASN A 424 1.88 4.86 1.67
N ALA A 425 2.20 4.83 2.96
CA ALA A 425 3.50 5.21 3.50
C ALA A 425 4.59 4.25 3.02
N MET A 426 4.33 2.95 2.89
CA MET A 426 5.21 2.03 2.16
C MET A 426 5.20 2.35 0.68
N SER A 427 4.16 2.85 0.02
CA SER A 427 4.27 3.18 -1.41
C SER A 427 5.19 4.38 -1.64
N VAL A 428 5.15 5.40 -0.78
CA VAL A 428 6.02 6.59 -0.86
C VAL A 428 7.41 6.33 -0.26
N ALA A 429 7.50 5.67 0.90
CA ALA A 429 8.77 5.28 1.52
C ALA A 429 9.40 4.06 0.86
N SER A 430 8.63 3.15 0.25
CA SER A 430 9.17 2.16 -0.69
C SER A 430 9.46 2.79 -2.04
N ALA A 431 8.82 3.87 -2.48
CA ALA A 431 9.36 4.63 -3.62
C ALA A 431 10.66 5.35 -3.24
N HIS A 432 10.83 5.82 -1.99
CA HIS A 432 12.08 6.38 -1.49
C HIS A 432 13.16 5.30 -1.31
N SER A 433 12.80 4.13 -0.76
CA SER A 433 13.68 2.98 -0.60
C SER A 433 13.95 2.32 -1.95
N ARG A 434 12.99 2.23 -2.87
CA ARG A 434 13.21 1.77 -4.25
C ARG A 434 14.09 2.79 -4.98
N ALA A 435 13.86 4.09 -4.86
CA ALA A 435 14.70 5.12 -5.48
C ALA A 435 16.14 5.13 -4.93
N GLN A 436 16.34 5.02 -3.62
CA GLN A 436 17.68 5.00 -3.01
C GLN A 436 18.38 3.63 -3.12
N THR A 437 17.68 2.52 -2.91
CA THR A 437 18.28 1.18 -2.92
C THR A 437 18.42 0.60 -4.34
N ASN A 438 17.59 1.02 -5.31
CA ASN A 438 17.66 0.52 -6.69
C ASN A 438 18.72 1.21 -7.56
N ALA A 439 19.34 2.30 -7.10
CA ALA A 439 20.57 2.81 -7.71
C ALA A 439 21.72 1.79 -7.63
N TYR A 440 21.64 0.83 -6.68
CA TYR A 440 22.64 -0.22 -6.50
C TYR A 440 22.16 -1.63 -6.92
N ASN A 441 20.86 -1.95 -6.85
CA ASN A 441 20.42 -3.36 -6.91
C ASN A 441 19.40 -3.74 -8.02
N ASN A 442 18.85 -2.82 -8.81
CA ASN A 442 17.62 -3.13 -9.59
C ASN A 442 17.54 -2.47 -10.98
N GLY A 443 18.67 -2.23 -11.65
CA GLY A 443 18.73 -1.98 -13.10
C GLY A 443 17.72 -0.97 -13.66
N GLY A 444 17.50 0.17 -13.01
CA GLY A 444 16.75 1.30 -13.59
C GLY A 444 15.36 1.58 -13.02
N ARG A 445 14.66 0.61 -12.42
CA ARG A 445 13.24 0.76 -12.03
C ARG A 445 12.94 1.91 -11.05
N GLY A 446 13.90 2.27 -10.19
CA GLY A 446 13.77 3.41 -9.27
C GLY A 446 14.03 4.78 -9.91
N SER A 447 14.70 4.82 -11.07
CA SER A 447 15.08 6.07 -11.74
C SER A 447 13.93 6.71 -12.53
N ALA A 448 13.10 5.90 -13.18
CA ALA A 448 11.92 6.39 -13.88
C ALA A 448 10.82 6.87 -12.92
N GLU A 449 10.53 6.13 -11.86
CA GLU A 449 9.63 6.58 -10.79
C GLU A 449 10.11 7.91 -10.19
N TYR A 450 11.42 8.04 -9.92
CA TYR A 450 12.02 9.27 -9.44
C TYR A 450 11.91 10.43 -10.45
N SER A 451 12.02 10.14 -11.74
CA SER A 451 11.85 11.14 -12.80
C SER A 451 10.40 11.64 -12.88
N LEU A 452 9.41 10.75 -12.77
CA LEU A 452 7.99 11.12 -12.69
C LEU A 452 7.67 11.95 -11.45
N ILE A 453 8.22 11.56 -10.30
CA ILE A 453 8.08 12.31 -9.05
C ILE A 453 8.62 13.74 -9.20
N ASN A 454 9.78 13.90 -9.85
CA ASN A 454 10.45 15.20 -9.99
C ASN A 454 9.88 16.08 -11.11
N SER A 455 9.15 15.53 -12.08
CA SER A 455 8.55 16.32 -13.15
C SER A 455 7.36 17.16 -12.68
N ASN A 456 6.73 16.78 -11.56
CA ASN A 456 5.61 17.53 -10.99
C ASN A 456 6.02 18.33 -9.73
N PRO A 457 5.75 19.64 -9.65
CA PRO A 457 6.16 20.47 -8.52
C PRO A 457 5.45 20.13 -7.20
N TYR A 458 4.17 19.72 -7.23
CA TYR A 458 3.44 19.30 -6.03
C TYR A 458 4.01 18.01 -5.47
N ILE A 459 4.21 17.01 -6.34
CA ILE A 459 4.67 15.67 -5.94
C ILE A 459 6.13 15.71 -5.50
N SER A 460 7.01 16.40 -6.24
CA SER A 460 8.42 16.53 -5.88
C SER A 460 8.62 17.23 -4.53
N LYS A 461 7.86 18.29 -4.24
CA LYS A 461 7.87 18.98 -2.94
C LYS A 461 7.46 18.01 -1.83
N ARG A 462 6.35 17.30 -2.01
CA ARG A 462 5.82 16.34 -1.03
C ARG A 462 6.76 15.14 -0.83
N PHE A 463 7.36 14.63 -1.91
CA PHE A 463 8.35 13.57 -1.85
C PHE A 463 9.58 13.96 -1.03
N LYS A 464 10.10 15.19 -1.18
CA LYS A 464 11.20 15.69 -0.33
C LYS A 464 10.81 15.76 1.14
N ALA A 465 9.61 16.27 1.45
CA ALA A 465 9.09 16.36 2.82
C ALA A 465 8.75 14.98 3.44
N SER A 466 8.53 13.95 2.62
CA SER A 466 8.18 12.60 3.10
C SER A 466 9.27 11.93 3.95
N LYS A 467 10.54 12.37 3.81
CA LYS A 467 11.66 11.86 4.61
C LYS A 467 11.45 12.14 6.10
N ASP A 468 11.05 13.35 6.43
CA ASP A 468 10.78 13.74 7.82
C ASP A 468 9.48 13.11 8.32
N ALA A 469 8.46 13.03 7.45
CA ALA A 469 7.20 12.35 7.74
C ALA A 469 7.38 10.87 8.10
N ALA A 470 8.37 10.18 7.52
CA ALA A 470 8.67 8.77 7.82
C ALA A 470 9.06 8.52 9.30
N ASN A 471 9.44 9.57 10.03
CA ASN A 471 9.70 9.51 11.46
C ASN A 471 8.45 9.59 12.32
N PHE A 472 7.27 9.76 11.74
CA PHE A 472 6.01 9.85 12.47
C PHE A 472 5.07 8.70 12.10
N THR A 473 4.22 8.30 13.05
CA THR A 473 3.04 7.49 12.80
C THR A 473 1.85 8.14 13.48
N TYR A 474 0.67 7.85 12.96
CA TYR A 474 -0.59 8.34 13.50
C TYR A 474 -1.40 7.17 14.03
N ILE A 475 -1.90 7.30 15.27
CA ILE A 475 -2.59 6.20 15.97
C ILE A 475 -3.93 6.69 16.51
N LEU A 476 -5.01 5.99 16.15
CA LEU A 476 -6.33 6.17 16.74
C LEU A 476 -6.35 5.61 18.17
N THR A 477 -6.57 6.49 19.14
CA THR A 477 -6.50 6.20 20.58
C THR A 477 -7.44 7.12 21.38
N GLU A 478 -7.46 6.97 22.70
CA GLU A 478 -8.05 7.95 23.61
C GLU A 478 -7.08 9.13 23.78
N VAL A 479 -7.48 10.31 23.31
CA VAL A 479 -6.74 11.57 23.46
C VAL A 479 -7.21 12.29 24.71
N LYS A 480 -6.24 12.82 25.47
CA LYS A 480 -6.47 13.76 26.57
C LYS A 480 -5.54 14.96 26.38
N ASN A 481 -6.13 16.11 26.17
CA ASN A 481 -5.53 17.44 26.19
C ASN A 481 -6.07 18.19 27.44
N ASP A 482 -5.61 19.42 27.69
CA ASP A 482 -5.94 20.14 28.93
C ASP A 482 -7.46 20.30 29.13
N ASP A 483 -8.18 20.67 28.07
CA ASP A 483 -9.64 20.90 28.11
C ASP A 483 -10.46 19.87 27.32
N GLU A 484 -9.81 18.97 26.58
CA GLU A 484 -10.47 18.04 25.65
C GLU A 484 -10.11 16.58 25.95
N LYS A 485 -11.10 15.70 25.96
CA LYS A 485 -10.87 14.26 26.13
C LYS A 485 -11.84 13.46 25.28
N GLY A 486 -11.31 12.47 24.56
CA GLY A 486 -12.12 11.49 23.85
C GLY A 486 -11.34 10.74 22.79
N PRO A 487 -12.03 9.90 21.99
CA PRO A 487 -11.45 9.26 20.83
C PRO A 487 -10.84 10.28 19.86
N GLY A 488 -9.64 9.98 19.37
CA GLY A 488 -8.91 10.88 18.51
C GLY A 488 -7.63 10.28 17.96
N ILE A 489 -6.87 11.07 17.21
CA ILE A 489 -5.61 10.62 16.60
C ILE A 489 -4.44 11.27 17.34
N VAL A 490 -3.42 10.50 17.65
CA VAL A 490 -2.12 11.00 18.11
C VAL A 490 -1.08 10.92 17.02
N LYS A 491 -0.26 11.96 16.88
CA LYS A 491 0.99 11.94 16.15
C LYS A 491 2.09 11.47 17.10
N VAL A 492 2.79 10.41 16.71
CA VAL A 492 3.82 9.76 17.54
C VAL A 492 5.14 9.77 16.80
N ASN A 493 6.18 10.23 17.47
CA ASN A 493 7.55 10.19 16.97
C ASN A 493 8.07 8.74 17.07
N LYS A 494 8.47 8.14 15.95
CA LYS A 494 8.98 6.76 15.88
C LYS A 494 10.44 6.64 16.34
N ILE A 495 11.15 7.74 16.58
CA ILE A 495 12.51 7.76 17.13
C ILE A 495 12.45 7.71 18.67
N THR A 496 11.57 8.50 19.28
CA THR A 496 11.45 8.58 20.75
C THR A 496 10.33 7.69 21.31
N GLY A 497 9.34 7.35 20.49
CA GLY A 497 8.11 6.68 20.92
C GLY A 497 7.08 7.61 21.54
N GLU A 498 7.35 8.90 21.63
CA GLU A 498 6.54 9.84 22.39
C GLU A 498 5.40 10.44 21.56
N LYS A 499 4.26 10.71 22.23
CA LYS A 499 3.16 11.51 21.68
C LYS A 499 3.65 12.95 21.53
N GLU A 500 3.65 13.49 20.31
CA GLU A 500 3.92 14.91 20.10
C GLU A 500 2.66 15.75 20.29
N LYS A 501 1.55 15.31 19.69
CA LYS A 501 0.25 15.99 19.78
C LYS A 501 -0.90 15.03 19.54
N GLY A 502 -2.07 15.36 20.09
CA GLY A 502 -3.31 14.62 19.89
C GLY A 502 -4.45 15.54 19.46
N ILE A 503 -5.27 15.07 18.54
CA ILE A 503 -6.49 15.74 18.06
C ILE A 503 -7.68 14.88 18.49
N VAL A 504 -8.59 15.44 19.29
CA VAL A 504 -9.85 14.79 19.68
C VAL A 504 -10.84 14.92 18.53
N LEU A 505 -11.33 13.79 18.02
CA LEU A 505 -12.37 13.74 16.99
C LEU A 505 -13.77 13.47 17.58
N GLY A 506 -13.83 12.94 18.80
CA GLY A 506 -15.09 12.64 19.49
C GLY A 506 -15.81 11.37 19.00
N GLU A 507 -15.33 10.75 17.92
CA GLU A 507 -15.89 9.52 17.36
C GLU A 507 -14.97 8.32 17.56
N LYS A 508 -15.55 7.18 17.96
CA LYS A 508 -14.81 5.92 18.09
C LYS A 508 -14.40 5.35 16.74
N GLU A 509 -15.25 5.45 15.73
CA GLU A 509 -14.98 4.89 14.40
C GLU A 509 -15.00 6.00 13.33
N PRO A 510 -14.08 6.98 13.44
CA PRO A 510 -14.06 8.13 12.55
C PRO A 510 -13.70 7.69 11.12
N VAL A 511 -14.30 8.35 10.13
CA VAL A 511 -13.88 8.27 8.74
C VAL A 511 -12.94 9.45 8.49
N TYR A 512 -11.68 9.17 8.14
CA TYR A 512 -10.67 10.19 7.97
C TYR A 512 -9.57 9.77 7.00
N GLU A 513 -8.89 10.76 6.45
CA GLU A 513 -7.64 10.63 5.70
C GLU A 513 -6.51 11.39 6.44
N ILE A 514 -5.29 10.87 6.41
CA ILE A 514 -4.12 11.51 7.03
C ILE A 514 -3.11 11.91 5.96
N ASP A 515 -2.75 13.18 5.97
CA ASP A 515 -1.59 13.67 5.25
C ASP A 515 -0.38 13.65 6.17
N GLU A 516 0.41 12.57 6.10
CA GLU A 516 1.60 12.42 6.94
C GLU A 516 2.67 13.47 6.62
N ILE A 517 2.68 13.99 5.39
CA ILE A 517 3.69 14.89 4.85
C ILE A 517 3.47 16.30 5.38
N ASP A 518 2.23 16.79 5.29
CA ASP A 518 1.87 18.13 5.77
C ASP A 518 1.29 18.13 7.20
N GLY A 519 1.21 16.95 7.83
CA GLY A 519 0.77 16.75 9.20
C GLY A 519 -0.71 17.08 9.41
N ARG A 520 -1.59 16.64 8.49
CA ARG A 520 -3.03 16.98 8.51
C ARG A 520 -3.91 15.76 8.65
N ILE A 521 -5.11 15.99 9.18
CA ILE A 521 -6.22 15.03 9.17
C ILE A 521 -7.39 15.69 8.47
N PHE A 522 -7.99 15.00 7.52
CA PHE A 522 -9.30 15.32 6.98
C PHE A 522 -10.30 14.36 7.61
N PHE A 523 -11.24 14.89 8.38
CA PHE A 523 -12.21 14.12 9.15
C PHE A 523 -13.61 14.43 8.63
N LYS A 524 -14.30 13.41 8.12
CA LYS A 524 -15.70 13.49 7.77
C LYS A 524 -16.58 13.52 9.04
N SER A 525 -16.73 14.70 9.64
CA SER A 525 -17.39 14.94 10.93
C SER A 525 -18.90 14.70 10.95
N ASP A 526 -19.57 14.73 9.80
CA ASP A 526 -20.96 14.27 9.66
C ASP A 526 -21.22 13.80 8.21
N LYS A 527 -22.47 13.55 7.83
CA LYS A 527 -22.94 13.19 6.50
C LYS A 527 -22.61 14.25 5.45
N LYS A 528 -22.36 15.50 5.82
CA LYS A 528 -22.19 16.63 4.90
C LYS A 528 -21.00 17.53 5.21
N GLN A 529 -20.24 17.25 6.27
CA GLN A 529 -19.16 18.12 6.69
C GLN A 529 -17.83 17.37 6.70
N ILE A 530 -16.78 18.06 6.26
CA ILE A 530 -15.39 17.66 6.44
C ILE A 530 -14.70 18.76 7.25
N GLN A 531 -13.91 18.33 8.23
CA GLN A 531 -13.08 19.18 9.07
C GLN A 531 -11.62 18.83 8.83
N CYS A 532 -10.76 19.84 8.73
CA CYS A 532 -9.33 19.63 8.69
C CYS A 532 -8.67 20.06 9.99
N PHE A 533 -7.73 19.25 10.46
CA PHE A 533 -6.90 19.54 11.61
C PHE A 533 -5.43 19.40 11.25
N LYS A 534 -4.58 20.19 11.89
CA LYS A 534 -3.13 20.14 11.73
C LYS A 534 -2.44 19.80 13.04
N PHE A 535 -1.47 18.89 12.98
CA PHE A 535 -0.60 18.57 14.10
C PHE A 535 0.48 19.64 14.30
#